data_AF-A0A2D9G957-F1
#
_entry.id   AF-A0A2D9G957-F1
#
_cell.length_a   1.000
_cell.length_b   1.000
_cell.length_c   1.000
_cell.angle_alpha   90.00
_cell.angle_beta   90.00
_cell.angle_gamma   90.00
#
_symmetry.space_group_name_H-M   'P 1'
#
loop_
_entity.id
_entity.type
_entity.pdbx_description
1 polymer ?
#
loop_
_entity_poly.entity_id
_entity_poly.type
_entity_poly.pdbx_seq_one_letter_code
_entity_poly.pdbx_strand_id
1 'polypeptide(L)' 'MIKMVRNYLFMVIGALTFAYGVFCMIKGGTHVKNVGWRSKEEYPKSFYFSVVLYILIGVAMFVSGFIGK' A
#
# COMPACT_ATOMS: atom_id res chain seq x y z
N MET A 1 7.34 21.77 14.69
CA MET A 1 7.20 20.43 15.31
C MET A 1 6.12 19.58 14.63
N ILE A 2 4.86 20.03 14.56
CA ILE A 2 3.74 19.28 13.94
C ILE A 2 3.99 18.86 12.47
N LYS A 3 4.55 19.75 11.63
CA LYS A 3 4.86 19.43 10.22
C LYS A 3 5.89 18.30 10.08
N MET A 4 6.89 18.27 10.95
CA MET A 4 7.96 17.27 10.92
C MET A 4 7.43 15.89 11.32
N VAL A 5 6.67 15.82 12.42
CA VAL A 5 6.00 14.58 12.87
C VAL A 5 5.08 14.05 11.78
N ARG A 6 4.29 14.93 11.15
CA ARG A 6 3.45 14.57 10.01
C ARG A 6 4.27 13.94 8.87
N ASN A 7 5.34 14.58 8.41
CA ASN A 7 6.13 14.04 7.28
C ASN A 7 6.74 12.66 7.60
N TYR A 8 7.22 12.44 8.83
CA TYR A 8 7.68 11.12 9.27
C TYR A 8 6.56 10.08 9.26
N LEU A 9 5.35 10.41 9.72
CA LEU A 9 4.20 9.51 9.66
C LEU A 9 3.86 9.14 8.21
N PHE A 10 3.87 10.09 7.29
CA PHE A 10 3.62 9.82 5.86
C PHE A 10 4.66 8.87 5.25
N MET A 11 5.94 9.05 5.59
CA MET A 11 7.00 8.12 5.16
C MET A 11 6.78 6.71 5.69
N VAL A 12 6.51 6.56 6.98
CA VAL A 12 6.31 5.25 7.61
C VAL A 12 5.06 4.56 7.06
N ILE A 13 3.94 5.27 6.96
CA ILE A 13 2.69 4.70 6.42
C ILE A 13 2.86 4.35 4.94
N GLY A 14 3.53 5.19 4.15
CA GLY A 14 3.82 4.92 2.75
C GLY A 14 4.67 3.66 2.57
N ALA A 15 5.75 3.53 3.36
CA ALA A 15 6.62 2.36 3.34
C ALA A 15 5.88 1.07 3.73
N LEU A 16 5.05 1.09 4.77
CA LEU A 16 4.25 -0.06 5.19
C LEU A 16 3.20 -0.46 4.13
N THR A 17 2.55 0.53 3.51
CA THR A 17 1.55 0.29 2.45
C THR A 17 2.21 -0.34 1.23
N PHE A 18 3.37 0.18 0.82
CA PHE A 18 4.15 -0.40 -0.27
C PHE A 18 4.60 -1.83 0.05
N ALA A 19 5.15 -2.05 1.25
CA ALA A 19 5.57 -3.38 1.70
C ALA A 19 4.40 -4.38 1.72
N TYR A 20 3.20 -3.93 2.12
CA TYR A 20 2.00 -4.75 2.06
C TYR A 20 1.60 -5.11 0.62
N GLY A 21 1.65 -4.15 -0.31
CA GLY A 21 1.45 -4.41 -1.74
C GLY A 21 2.40 -5.46 -2.29
N VAL A 22 3.69 -5.35 -1.96
CA VAL A 22 4.72 -6.34 -2.33
C VAL A 22 4.47 -7.70 -1.70
N PHE A 23 4.08 -7.74 -0.41
CA PHE A 23 3.71 -8.98 0.26
C PHE A 23 2.53 -9.68 -0.43
N CYS A 24 1.49 -8.93 -0.82
CA CYS A 24 0.35 -9.47 -1.57
C CYS A 24 0.79 -10.04 -2.93
N MET A 25 1.75 -9.41 -3.62
CA MET A 25 2.33 -9.94 -4.86
C MET A 25 3.04 -11.28 -4.65
N ILE A 26 3.91 -11.37 -3.66
CA ILE A 26 4.69 -12.59 -3.37
C ILE A 26 3.76 -13.73 -2.94
N LYS A 27 2.79 -13.43 -2.07
CA LYS A 27 1.82 -14.43 -1.57
C LYS A 27 0.75 -14.78 -2.60
N GLY A 28 0.59 -13.99 -3.67
CA GLY A 28 -0.38 -14.23 -4.73
C GLY A 28 -1.84 -14.10 -4.30
N GLY A 29 -2.12 -13.29 -3.28
CA GLY A 29 -3.47 -13.07 -2.76
C GLY A 29 -3.67 -11.67 -2.18
N THR A 30 -4.92 -11.24 -2.06
CA THR A 30 -5.32 -9.94 -1.51
C THR A 30 -6.47 -10.10 -0.52
N HIS A 31 -6.66 -9.11 0.35
CA HIS A 31 -7.81 -9.06 1.24
C HIS A 31 -9.00 -8.36 0.57
N VAL A 32 -10.08 -9.11 0.33
CA VAL A 32 -11.31 -8.61 -0.29
C VAL A 32 -12.34 -8.31 0.80
N LYS A 33 -12.94 -7.11 0.74
CA LYS A 33 -13.95 -6.66 1.71
C LYS A 33 -15.12 -7.68 1.77
N ASN A 34 -15.53 -8.06 2.98
CA ASN A 34 -16.60 -9.03 3.26
C ASN A 34 -16.35 -10.48 2.81
N VAL A 35 -15.18 -10.80 2.25
CA VAL A 35 -14.85 -12.16 1.78
C VAL A 35 -13.57 -12.71 2.43
N GLY A 36 -12.65 -11.83 2.85
CA GLY A 36 -11.40 -12.22 3.50
C GLY A 36 -10.23 -12.34 2.53
N TRP A 37 -9.23 -13.14 2.89
CA TRP A 37 -8.05 -13.39 2.07
C TRP A 37 -8.38 -14.29 0.88
N ARG A 38 -8.14 -13.81 -0.34
CA ARG A 38 -8.44 -14.52 -1.58
C ARG A 38 -7.24 -14.54 -2.51
N SER A 39 -7.08 -15.63 -3.25
CA SER A 39 -5.99 -15.77 -4.22
C SER A 39 -6.26 -14.93 -5.47
N LYS A 40 -5.21 -14.65 -6.23
CA LYS A 40 -5.29 -14.01 -7.55
C LYS A 40 -6.09 -14.83 -8.56
N GLU A 41 -6.26 -16.13 -8.33
CA GLU A 41 -7.01 -17.03 -9.22
C GLU A 41 -8.52 -16.92 -8.99
N GLU A 42 -8.93 -16.79 -7.73
CA GLU A 42 -10.35 -16.63 -7.38
C GLU A 42 -10.86 -15.21 -7.73
N TYR A 43 -10.06 -14.18 -7.44
CA TYR A 43 -10.45 -12.77 -7.64
C TYR A 43 -9.34 -11.94 -8.33
N PRO A 44 -9.05 -12.20 -9.62
CA PRO A 44 -7.93 -11.55 -10.33
C PRO A 44 -8.10 -10.03 -10.43
N LYS A 45 -9.30 -9.55 -10.80
CA LYS A 45 -9.54 -8.11 -10.98
C LYS A 45 -9.31 -7.33 -9.68
N SER A 46 -9.86 -7.81 -8.57
CA SER A 46 -9.66 -7.18 -7.25
C SER A 46 -8.21 -7.27 -6.79
N PHE A 47 -7.54 -8.39 -7.04
CA PHE A 47 -6.12 -8.55 -6.73
C PHE A 47 -5.25 -7.51 -7.42
N TYR A 48 -5.29 -7.42 -8.74
CA TYR A 48 -4.46 -6.46 -9.49
C TYR A 48 -4.81 -5.02 -9.15
N PHE A 49 -6.11 -4.70 -9.00
CA PHE A 49 -6.54 -3.36 -8.62
C PHE A 49 -6.00 -2.95 -7.24
N SER A 50 -6.13 -3.81 -6.23
CA SER A 50 -5.63 -3.54 -4.88
C SER A 50 -4.11 -3.40 -4.85
N VAL A 51 -3.37 -4.31 -5.50
CA VAL A 51 -1.90 -4.27 -5.52
C VAL A 51 -1.39 -2.99 -6.19
N VAL A 52 -1.95 -2.62 -7.35
CA VAL A 52 -1.56 -1.39 -8.05
C VAL A 52 -1.85 -0.17 -7.18
N LEU A 53 -3.00 -0.12 -6.51
CA LEU A 53 -3.32 0.98 -5.59
C LEU A 53 -2.36 1.04 -4.39
N TYR A 54 -2.03 -0.09 -3.76
CA TYR A 54 -1.10 -0.12 -2.62
C TYR A 54 0.30 0.38 -3.02
N ILE A 55 0.77 0.01 -4.21
CA ILE A 55 2.05 0.47 -4.73
C ILE A 55 2.00 1.97 -5.01
N LEU A 56 0.99 2.45 -5.75
CA LEU A 56 0.88 3.87 -6.11
C LEU A 56 0.73 4.76 -4.87
N ILE A 57 -0.15 4.39 -3.94
CA ILE A 57 -0.37 5.15 -2.70
C ILE A 57 0.87 5.09 -1.81
N GLY A 58 1.47 3.91 -1.65
CA GLY A 58 2.68 3.74 -0.84
C GLY A 58 3.83 4.61 -1.33
N VAL A 59 4.11 4.61 -2.63
CA VAL A 59 5.15 5.45 -3.26
C VAL A 59 4.78 6.93 -3.15
N ALA A 60 3.54 7.32 -3.45
CA ALA A 60 3.12 8.71 -3.37
C ALA A 60 3.25 9.28 -1.95
N MET A 61 2.82 8.52 -0.93
CA MET A 61 2.96 8.92 0.46
C MET A 61 4.43 9.01 0.89
N PHE A 62 5.25 8.04 0.50
CA PHE A 62 6.68 8.06 0.79
C PHE A 62 7.36 9.30 0.18
N VAL A 63 7.15 9.56 -1.12
CA VAL A 63 7.72 10.70 -1.83
C VAL A 63 7.21 12.05 -1.28
N SER A 64 5.93 12.14 -0.93
CA SER A 64 5.35 13.34 -0.31
C SER A 64 6.03 13.73 1.01
N GLY A 65 6.55 12.74 1.75
CA GLY A 65 7.32 12.95 2.96
C GLY A 65 8.65 13.69 2.74
N PHE A 66 9.21 13.62 1.52
CA PHE A 66 10.43 14.33 1.13
C PHE A 66 10.17 15.68 0.47
N ILE A 67 9.04 15.83 -0.22
CA ILE A 67 8.67 17.08 -0.91
C ILE A 67 8.22 18.16 0.09
N GLY A 68 7.65 17.76 1.23
CA GLY A 68 7.23 18.69 2.29
C GLY A 68 8.36 19.27 3.15
N LYS A 69 9.55 19.52 2.58
CA LYS A 69 10.65 20.25 3.24
C LYS A 69 10.33 21.73 3.34
#